data_AF-A0A4R2LFV3-F1
#
_entry.id   AF-A0A4R2LFV3-F1
#
_cell.length_a   1.000
_cell.length_b   1.000
_cell.length_c   1.000
_cell.angle_alpha   90.00
_cell.angle_beta   90.00
_cell.angle_gamma   90.00
#
_symmetry.space_group_name_H-M   'P 1'
#
loop_
_entity.id
_entity.type
_entity.pdbx_description
1 polymer ?
#
loop_
_entity_poly.entity_id
_entity_poly.type
_entity_poly.pdbx_seq_one_letter_code
_entity_poly.pdbx_strand_id
1 'polypeptide(L)'
;MSSIKCPSCGQNISKHANVCIWCKCPLTPTVMNAAEESENRRKIEAHKEKWEKKEEMRLAQIRAIESRQIHCPYCGSVNVRKTTFWSDFGLWQSVGKQWVCKDCGSYF
;
A
#
# COMPACT_ATOMS: atom_id res chain seq x y z
N MET A 1 37.41 8.36 0.26
CA MET A 1 37.42 7.76 1.61
C MET A 1 37.57 8.88 2.61
N SER A 2 36.58 9.09 3.48
CA SER A 2 36.58 10.23 4.39
C SER A 2 37.04 9.82 5.79
N SER A 3 38.02 10.54 6.32
CA SER A 3 38.64 10.29 7.64
C SER A 3 38.23 11.37 8.65
N ILE A 4 38.13 11.00 9.92
CA ILE A 4 37.84 11.89 11.07
C ILE A 4 39.03 11.93 12.02
N LYS A 5 39.20 13.03 12.74
CA LYS A 5 40.21 13.14 13.81
C LYS A 5 39.65 12.58 15.11
N CYS A 6 40.48 11.82 15.83
CA CYS A 6 40.15 11.37 17.18
C CYS A 6 40.04 12.55 18.15
N PRO A 7 38.96 12.67 18.94
CA PRO A 7 38.84 13.74 19.93
C PRO A 7 39.84 13.60 21.09
N SER A 8 40.30 12.39 21.41
CA SER A 8 41.22 12.15 22.53
C SER A 8 42.70 12.17 22.15
N CYS A 9 43.07 11.72 20.94
CA CYS A 9 44.48 11.58 20.54
C CYS A 9 44.88 12.34 19.27
N GLY A 10 43.94 13.00 18.60
CA GLY A 10 44.20 13.82 17.40
C GLY A 10 44.55 13.06 16.12
N GLN A 11 44.67 11.73 16.16
CA GLN A 11 45.01 10.90 15.00
C GLN A 11 43.87 10.78 13.98
N ASN A 12 44.22 10.57 12.72
CA ASN A 12 43.25 10.35 11.64
C ASN A 12 42.73 8.90 11.66
N ILE A 13 41.41 8.74 11.63
CA ILE A 13 40.70 7.46 11.72
C ILE A 13 39.63 7.39 10.63
N SER A 14 39.27 6.18 10.20
CA SER A 14 38.12 5.97 9.33
C SER A 14 36.81 6.44 9.98
N LYS A 15 35.93 7.08 9.21
CA LYS A 15 34.59 7.52 9.66
C LYS A 15 33.70 6.39 10.22
N HIS A 16 33.97 5.14 9.86
CA HIS A 16 33.16 3.99 10.27
C HIS A 16 33.74 3.23 11.46
N ALA A 17 34.84 3.70 12.06
CA ALA A 17 35.43 3.04 13.22
C ALA A 17 34.66 3.39 14.50
N ASN A 18 34.19 2.37 15.22
CA ASN A 18 33.52 2.55 16.52
C ASN A 18 34.51 2.84 17.66
N VAL A 19 35.80 2.54 17.47
CA VAL A 19 36.86 2.70 18.47
C VAL A 19 38.12 3.20 17.77
N CYS A 20 38.85 4.12 18.42
CA CYS A 20 40.14 4.55 17.93
C CYS A 20 41.18 3.43 18.05
N ILE A 21 41.85 3.10 16.93
CA ILE A 21 42.91 2.07 16.89
C ILE A 21 44.09 2.43 17.80
N TRP A 22 44.39 3.72 17.95
CA TRP A 22 45.59 4.21 18.65
C TRP A 22 45.39 4.39 20.16
N CYS A 23 44.29 5.04 20.58
CA CYS A 23 44.04 5.34 22.00
C CYS A 23 42.96 4.46 22.63
N LYS A 24 42.32 3.57 21.87
CA LYS A 24 41.23 2.67 22.30
C LYS A 24 40.00 3.39 22.89
N CYS A 25 39.91 4.72 22.77
CA CYS A 25 38.71 5.45 23.16
C CYS A 25 37.56 5.09 22.20
N PRO A 26 36.35 4.79 22.73
CA PRO A 26 35.19 4.57 21.90
C PRO A 26 34.83 5.89 21.20
N LEU A 27 34.73 5.87 19.87
CA LEU A 27 34.40 7.03 19.03
C LEU A 27 32.88 7.25 19.01
N THR A 28 32.25 7.02 20.17
CA THR A 28 30.83 6.76 20.33
C THR A 28 29.97 7.56 19.34
N PRO A 29 29.15 6.90 18.51
CA PRO A 29 28.17 7.60 17.68
C PRO A 29 27.04 8.23 18.50
N THR A 30 27.07 8.12 19.84
CA THR A 30 26.05 8.68 20.75
C THR A 30 26.04 10.21 20.80
N VAL A 31 26.96 10.88 20.12
CA VAL A 31 26.88 12.31 19.78
C VAL A 31 26.58 12.52 18.30
N MET A 32 25.71 11.68 17.72
CA MET A 32 25.03 12.00 16.47
C MET A 32 23.76 12.81 16.78
N ASN A 33 24.00 14.11 16.93
CA ASN A 33 23.18 15.24 16.51
C ASN A 33 21.66 15.07 16.58
N ALA A 34 21.01 15.77 17.53
CA ALA A 34 19.56 15.94 17.61
C ALA A 34 18.90 16.33 16.26
N ALA A 35 19.66 16.98 15.36
CA ALA A 35 19.25 17.28 13.99
C ALA A 35 19.00 16.03 13.14
N GLU A 36 19.88 15.01 13.21
CA GLU A 36 19.77 13.78 12.42
C GLU A 36 18.64 12.90 12.93
N GLU A 37 18.43 12.87 14.26
CA GLU A 37 17.28 12.21 14.86
C GLU A 37 15.95 12.88 14.47
N SER A 38 15.93 14.22 14.37
CA SER A 38 14.77 14.96 13.87
C SER A 38 14.49 14.69 12.39
N GLU A 39 15.52 14.51 11.57
CA GLU A 39 15.38 14.18 10.16
C GLU A 39 14.86 12.74 9.97
N ASN A 40 15.36 11.80 10.75
CA ASN A 40 14.86 10.42 10.74
C ASN A 40 13.39 10.33 11.17
N ARG A 41 12.97 11.10 12.18
CA ARG A 41 11.55 11.22 12.55
C ARG A 41 10.69 11.71 11.39
N ARG A 42 11.12 12.78 10.70
CA ARG A 42 10.41 13.32 9.52
C ARG A 42 10.31 12.29 8.39
N LYS A 43 11.36 11.51 8.13
CA LYS A 43 11.34 10.45 7.11
C LYS A 43 10.37 9.33 7.46
N ILE A 44 10.30 8.94 8.74
CA ILE A 44 9.38 7.93 9.24
C ILE A 44 7.93 8.41 9.11
N GLU A 45 7.64 9.65 9.52
CA GLU A 45 6.32 10.27 9.39
C GLU A 45 5.87 10.38 7.93
N ALA A 46 6.72 10.93 7.05
CA ALA A 46 6.42 11.06 5.62
C ALA A 46 6.17 9.69 4.95
N HIS A 47 6.94 8.67 5.35
CA HIS A 47 6.71 7.32 4.90
C HIS A 47 5.37 6.79 5.40
N LYS A 48 5.05 6.95 6.69
CA LYS A 48 3.78 6.53 7.29
C LYS A 48 2.58 7.16 6.59
N GLU A 49 2.58 8.47 6.39
CA GLU A 49 1.52 9.18 5.65
C GLU A 49 1.35 8.65 4.22
N LYS A 50 2.46 8.35 3.53
CA LYS A 50 2.43 7.77 2.19
C LYS A 50 1.79 6.39 2.18
N TRP A 51 2.08 5.55 3.19
CA TRP A 51 1.45 4.25 3.35
C TRP A 51 -0.05 4.37 3.66
N GLU A 52 -0.44 5.26 4.56
CA GLU A 52 -1.84 5.51 4.92
C GLU A 52 -2.65 5.96 3.70
N LYS A 53 -2.16 6.94 2.93
CA LYS A 53 -2.80 7.38 1.67
C LYS A 53 -2.92 6.27 0.65
N LYS A 54 -1.93 5.37 0.55
CA LYS A 54 -1.98 4.23 -0.37
C LYS A 54 -3.03 3.22 0.06
N GLU A 55 -3.17 2.97 1.36
CA GLU A 55 -4.20 2.08 1.89
C GLU A 55 -5.60 2.68 1.75
N GLU A 56 -5.77 3.98 1.99
CA GLU A 56 -7.03 4.70 1.72
C GLU A 56 -7.44 4.59 0.24
N MET A 57 -6.50 4.83 -0.68
CA MET A 57 -6.72 4.66 -2.12
C MET A 57 -7.12 3.23 -2.47
N ARG A 58 -6.47 2.23 -1.86
CA ARG A 58 -6.80 0.81 -2.06
C ARG A 58 -8.21 0.49 -1.58
N LEU A 59 -8.59 0.96 -0.39
CA LEU A 59 -9.94 0.79 0.15
C LEU A 59 -10.99 1.51 -0.70
N ALA A 60 -10.71 2.72 -1.18
CA ALA A 60 -11.57 3.45 -2.09
C ALA A 60 -11.76 2.70 -3.42
N GLN A 61 -10.71 2.07 -3.95
CA GLN A 61 -10.80 1.25 -5.15
C GLN A 61 -11.67 0.01 -4.94
N ILE A 62 -11.53 -0.69 -3.81
CA ILE A 62 -12.37 -1.85 -3.47
C ILE A 62 -13.85 -1.43 -3.38
N ARG A 63 -14.15 -0.34 -2.67
CA ARG A 63 -15.52 0.20 -2.56
C ARG A 63 -16.08 0.61 -3.93
N ALA A 64 -15.26 1.17 -4.81
CA ALA A 64 -15.67 1.54 -6.17
C ALA A 64 -15.90 0.32 -7.09
N ILE A 65 -15.24 -0.81 -6.83
CA ILE A 65 -15.50 -2.07 -7.53
C ILE A 65 -16.81 -2.68 -7.01
N GLU A 66 -16.97 -2.73 -5.68
CA GLU A 66 -18.18 -3.24 -5.02
C GLU A 66 -19.43 -2.48 -5.46
N SER A 67 -19.38 -1.15 -5.53
CA SER A 67 -20.52 -0.33 -5.98
C SER A 67 -20.90 -0.52 -7.46
N ARG A 68 -20.02 -1.11 -8.28
CA ARG A 68 -20.29 -1.47 -9.67
C ARG A 68 -20.78 -2.90 -9.84
N GLN A 69 -20.78 -3.70 -8.78
CA GLN A 69 -21.30 -5.06 -8.85
C GLN A 69 -22.80 -5.02 -9.03
N ILE A 70 -23.28 -5.80 -10.00
CA ILE A 70 -24.70 -5.90 -10.31
C ILE A 70 -25.27 -7.05 -9.50
N HIS A 71 -26.25 -6.73 -8.66
CA HIS A 71 -26.94 -7.70 -7.84
C HIS A 71 -28.32 -8.01 -8.43
N CYS A 72 -28.73 -9.27 -8.34
CA CYS A 72 -30.09 -9.66 -8.64
C CYS A 72 -31.06 -9.04 -7.62
N PRO A 73 -32.09 -8.29 -8.03
CA PRO A 73 -33.02 -7.64 -7.10
C PRO A 73 -33.94 -8.63 -6.37
N TYR A 74 -34.03 -9.87 -6.84
CA TYR A 74 -34.94 -10.88 -6.27
C TYR A 74 -34.27 -11.76 -5.21
N CYS A 75 -32.99 -12.10 -5.37
CA CYS A 75 -32.27 -12.98 -4.45
C CYS A 75 -30.95 -12.40 -3.90
N GLY A 76 -30.53 -11.21 -4.34
CA GLY A 76 -29.29 -10.55 -3.91
C GLY A 76 -28.00 -11.13 -4.50
N SER A 77 -28.08 -12.19 -5.31
CA SER A 77 -26.90 -12.82 -5.90
C SER A 77 -26.13 -11.89 -6.85
N VAL A 78 -24.80 -11.95 -6.77
CA VAL A 78 -23.86 -11.30 -7.71
C VAL A 78 -23.62 -12.14 -8.96
N ASN A 79 -24.08 -13.40 -8.97
CA ASN A 79 -23.86 -14.36 -10.05
C ASN A 79 -24.85 -14.12 -11.21
N VAL A 80 -24.57 -13.06 -11.97
CA VAL A 80 -25.40 -12.59 -13.08
C VAL A 80 -24.63 -12.68 -14.40
N ARG A 81 -25.33 -12.95 -15.51
CA ARG A 81 -24.77 -12.89 -16.86
C ARG A 81 -25.60 -11.94 -17.72
N LYS A 82 -24.99 -11.38 -18.76
CA LYS A 82 -25.75 -10.63 -19.76
C LYS A 82 -26.62 -11.56 -20.59
N THR A 83 -27.84 -11.15 -20.83
CA THR A 83 -28.74 -11.77 -21.80
C THR A 83 -28.08 -11.74 -23.17
N THR A 84 -27.97 -12.90 -23.83
CA THR A 84 -27.28 -13.01 -25.12
C THR A 84 -28.23 -13.48 -26.20
N PHE A 85 -28.10 -12.88 -27.39
CA PHE A 85 -28.98 -13.14 -28.54
C PHE A 85 -29.09 -14.62 -28.91
N TRP A 86 -28.08 -15.46 -28.69
CA TRP A 86 -28.11 -16.88 -29.08
C TRP A 86 -28.67 -17.81 -27.99
N SER A 87 -28.45 -17.48 -26.72
CA SER A 87 -28.85 -18.34 -25.59
C SER A 87 -30.29 -18.10 -25.14
N ASP A 88 -30.76 -16.87 -25.33
CA ASP A 88 -32.03 -16.39 -24.79
C ASP A 88 -33.01 -15.98 -25.91
N PHE A 89 -32.72 -16.35 -27.17
CA PHE A 89 -33.57 -16.12 -28.34
C PHE A 89 -34.86 -16.93 -28.21
N GLY A 90 -36.01 -16.26 -28.27
CA GLY A 90 -37.32 -16.91 -28.23
C GLY A 90 -37.95 -17.05 -26.84
N LEU A 91 -37.26 -16.67 -25.75
CA LEU A 91 -37.90 -16.53 -24.44
C LEU A 91 -38.53 -15.14 -24.32
N TRP A 92 -39.87 -15.06 -24.25
CA TRP A 92 -40.57 -13.78 -24.05
C TRP A 92 -40.16 -13.07 -22.75
N GLN A 93 -39.69 -13.83 -21.75
CA GLN A 93 -39.20 -13.32 -20.47
C GLN A 93 -37.89 -12.51 -20.56
N SER A 94 -37.13 -12.62 -21.65
CA SER A 94 -35.84 -11.93 -21.86
C SER A 94 -35.98 -10.60 -22.63
N VAL A 95 -37.17 -10.29 -23.15
CA VAL A 95 -37.41 -9.09 -23.96
C VAL A 95 -37.21 -7.82 -23.14
N GLY A 96 -36.29 -6.96 -23.60
CA GLY A 96 -35.98 -5.67 -22.97
C GLY A 96 -35.10 -5.75 -21.73
N LYS A 97 -34.65 -6.94 -21.32
CA LYS A 97 -33.86 -7.14 -20.10
C LYS A 97 -32.41 -7.50 -20.40
N GLN A 98 -31.49 -6.84 -19.72
CA GLN A 98 -30.06 -6.93 -20.04
C GLN A 98 -29.34 -8.05 -19.27
N TRP A 99 -29.87 -8.47 -18.13
CA TRP A 99 -29.23 -9.41 -17.22
C TRP A 99 -30.13 -10.60 -16.89
N VAL A 100 -29.50 -11.73 -16.59
CA VAL A 100 -30.15 -12.91 -16.04
C VAL A 100 -29.33 -13.44 -14.86
N CYS A 101 -30.00 -13.70 -13.74
CA CYS A 101 -29.40 -14.29 -12.55
C CYS A 101 -29.25 -15.81 -12.74
N LYS A 102 -28.06 -16.36 -12.47
CA LYS A 102 -27.83 -17.81 -12.57
C LYS A 102 -28.37 -18.60 -11.38
N ASP A 103 -28.50 -17.97 -10.22
CA ASP A 103 -28.90 -18.67 -9.00
C ASP A 103 -30.43 -18.82 -8.88
N CYS A 104 -31.19 -17.81 -9.32
CA CYS A 104 -32.66 -17.85 -9.27
C CYS A 104 -33.34 -17.85 -10.66
N GLY A 105 -32.60 -17.69 -11.76
CA GLY A 105 -33.13 -17.73 -13.12
C GLY A 105 -33.94 -16.51 -13.56
N SER A 106 -34.03 -15.47 -12.73
CA SER A 106 -34.79 -14.25 -13.05
C SER A 106 -34.05 -13.36 -14.05
N TYR A 107 -34.80 -12.77 -14.98
CA TYR A 107 -34.32 -11.75 -15.90
C TYR A 107 -34.60 -10.35 -15.32
N PHE A 108 -33.66 -9.41 -15.45
CA PHE A 108 -33.81 -8.01 -15.04
C PHE A 108 -32.94 -7.03 -15.84
#